data_AF-J4D724-F1
#
_entry.id   AF-J4D724-F1
#
_cell.length_a   1.000
_cell.length_b   1.000
_cell.length_c   1.000
_cell.angle_alpha   90.00
_cell.angle_beta   90.00
_cell.angle_gamma   90.00
#
_symmetry.space_group_name_H-M   'P 1'
#
loop_
_entity.id
_entity.type
_entity.pdbx_description
1 polymer ?
#
loop_
_entity_poly.entity_id
_entity_poly.type
_entity_poly.pdbx_seq_one_letter_code
_entity_poly.pdbx_strand_id
1 'polypeptide(L)'
;MKSDFINGIVKYNCFFKFRPINTLSKSSSVIHPRNFTTAEENTGLDRKDYYKELVEKSEKILQKLTVDEAELLQNKDVVVYTRNRTCGKCNRNVKVSTPEFVEDACADSWRYFHNFSYVPNCPLFGIMKFVKYGKLRTEQKVSISDR
;
A
#
# COMPACT_ATOMS: atom_id res chain seq x y z
N MET A 1 6.07 -14.19 -8.24
CA MET A 1 5.81 -12.85 -8.84
C MET A 1 4.38 -12.60 -9.29
N LYS A 2 3.74 -13.44 -10.13
CA LYS A 2 2.27 -13.36 -10.33
C LYS A 2 1.51 -13.58 -9.03
N SER A 3 1.96 -14.56 -8.25
CA SER A 3 1.58 -14.77 -6.84
C SER A 3 1.77 -13.51 -5.99
N ASP A 4 2.88 -12.78 -6.16
CA ASP A 4 3.22 -11.62 -5.34
C ASP A 4 2.42 -10.39 -5.74
N PHE A 5 2.06 -10.27 -7.01
CA PHE A 5 1.13 -9.27 -7.50
C PHE A 5 -0.29 -9.53 -7.00
N ILE A 6 -0.75 -10.78 -7.05
CA ILE A 6 -2.06 -11.20 -6.50
C ILE A 6 -2.07 -11.01 -4.98
N ASN A 7 -1.02 -11.45 -4.28
CA ASN A 7 -0.84 -11.24 -2.85
C ASN A 7 -0.74 -9.76 -2.51
N GLY A 8 -0.13 -8.95 -3.38
CA GLY A 8 -0.11 -7.49 -3.31
C GLY A 8 -1.52 -6.93 -3.39
N ILE A 9 -2.32 -7.31 -4.40
CA ILE A 9 -3.72 -6.90 -4.54
C ILE A 9 -4.53 -7.30 -3.30
N VAL A 10 -4.37 -8.52 -2.79
CA VAL A 10 -5.05 -9.01 -1.59
C VAL A 10 -4.58 -8.26 -0.34
N LYS A 11 -3.28 -8.01 -0.19
CA LYS A 11 -2.68 -7.23 0.90
C LYS A 11 -3.17 -5.79 0.86
N TYR A 12 -3.18 -5.15 -0.30
CA TYR A 12 -3.79 -3.85 -0.52
C TYR A 12 -5.26 -3.89 -0.11
N ASN A 13 -6.07 -4.82 -0.62
CA ASN A 13 -7.50 -4.94 -0.29
C ASN A 13 -7.73 -5.18 1.23
N CYS A 14 -6.84 -5.92 1.89
CA CYS A 14 -6.84 -6.14 3.34
C CYS A 14 -6.44 -4.88 4.14
N PHE A 15 -5.44 -4.11 3.68
CA PHE A 15 -5.11 -2.79 4.24
C PHE A 15 -6.22 -1.77 3.99
N PHE A 16 -6.94 -1.92 2.87
CA PHE A 16 -8.17 -1.23 2.48
C PHE A 16 -9.42 -1.93 3.00
N LYS A 17 -9.37 -2.57 4.18
CA LYS A 17 -10.54 -2.46 5.05
C LYS A 17 -10.72 -0.96 5.30
N PHE A 18 -11.49 -0.29 4.43
CA PHE A 18 -12.24 0.90 4.75
C PHE A 18 -13.13 0.52 5.93
N ARG A 19 -12.53 0.48 7.13
CA ARG A 19 -13.20 0.98 8.30
C ARG A 19 -13.60 2.39 7.86
N PRO A 20 -14.89 2.67 7.61
CA PRO A 20 -15.28 4.02 7.27
C PRO A 20 -14.65 4.93 8.33
N ILE A 21 -14.15 6.09 7.90
CA ILE A 21 -13.47 7.08 8.75
C ILE A 21 -14.26 7.34 10.04
N ASN A 22 -15.57 7.10 10.01
CA ASN A 22 -16.51 7.11 11.13
C ASN A 22 -16.25 6.12 12.28
N THR A 23 -15.26 5.22 12.19
CA THR A 23 -14.93 4.27 13.27
C THR A 23 -13.70 4.65 14.09
N LEU A 24 -13.00 5.73 13.72
CA LEU A 24 -11.93 6.30 14.54
C LEU A 24 -12.42 7.63 15.13
N SER A 25 -12.89 7.53 16.38
CA SER A 25 -13.34 8.59 17.27
C SER A 25 -14.76 9.14 17.04
N LYS A 26 -15.58 9.08 18.11
CA LYS A 26 -16.86 9.80 18.26
C LYS A 26 -16.71 11.34 18.24
N SER A 27 -15.49 11.88 18.19
CA SER A 27 -15.22 13.32 18.37
C SER A 27 -14.80 14.09 17.12
N SER A 28 -14.79 13.50 15.92
CA SER A 28 -14.44 14.25 14.70
C SER A 28 -15.63 15.09 14.23
N SER A 29 -15.49 16.42 14.24
CA SER A 29 -16.52 17.40 13.84
C SER A 29 -16.76 17.50 12.33
N VAL A 30 -16.09 16.67 11.52
CA VAL A 30 -16.21 16.68 10.06
C VAL A 30 -16.83 15.36 9.59
N ILE A 31 -18.13 15.23 9.82
CA ILE A 31 -18.95 14.23 9.15
C ILE A 31 -19.38 14.86 7.83
N HIS A 32 -18.59 14.67 6.77
CA HIS A 32 -19.15 14.75 5.43
C HIS A 32 -19.65 13.37 5.05
N PRO A 33 -20.98 13.15 4.99
CA PRO A 33 -21.52 11.92 4.44
C PRO A 33 -21.25 11.95 2.93
N ARG A 34 -20.09 11.43 2.51
CA ARG A 34 -20.01 10.92 1.15
C ARG A 34 -20.93 9.71 1.13
N ASN A 35 -22.12 9.88 0.55
CA ASN A 35 -23.00 8.79 0.20
C ASN A 35 -22.31 7.94 -0.88
N PHE A 36 -21.34 7.12 -0.46
CA PHE A 36 -21.18 5.84 -1.13
C PHE A 36 -22.50 5.14 -0.89
N THR A 37 -23.21 4.80 -1.95
CA THR A 37 -24.41 3.95 -1.91
C THR A 37 -24.04 2.63 -1.22
N THR A 38 -24.13 2.60 0.11
CA THR A 38 -24.30 1.39 0.90
C THR A 38 -25.75 0.98 0.71
N ALA A 39 -26.09 0.55 -0.50
CA ALA A 39 -27.26 -0.28 -0.66
C ALA A 39 -26.92 -1.58 0.07
N GLU A 40 -27.49 -1.78 1.27
CA GLU A 40 -27.46 -3.06 2.00
C GLU A 40 -28.19 -4.17 1.22
N GLU A 41 -28.86 -3.80 0.14
CA GLU A 41 -29.44 -4.68 -0.85
C GLU A 41 -28.45 -4.89 -1.99
N ASN A 42 -27.55 -5.86 -1.83
CA ASN A 42 -27.27 -6.89 -2.85
C ASN A 42 -26.10 -7.79 -2.42
N THR A 43 -26.47 -9.05 -2.21
CA THR A 43 -25.66 -10.28 -2.23
C THR A 43 -24.77 -10.57 -1.01
N GLY A 44 -25.28 -11.49 -0.17
CA GLY A 44 -24.43 -12.39 0.61
C GLY A 44 -23.67 -13.35 -0.31
N LEU A 45 -22.69 -12.84 -1.04
CA LEU A 45 -21.58 -13.67 -1.52
C LEU A 45 -20.70 -13.97 -0.31
N ASP A 46 -20.45 -15.25 -0.03
CA ASP A 46 -19.47 -15.63 0.99
C ASP A 46 -18.18 -14.88 0.67
N ARG A 47 -17.57 -14.26 1.67
CA ARG A 47 -16.40 -13.40 1.49
C ARG A 47 -15.25 -14.12 0.78
N LYS A 48 -15.22 -15.45 0.90
CA LYS A 48 -14.31 -16.33 0.16
C LYS A 48 -14.56 -16.31 -1.35
N ASP A 49 -15.82 -16.31 -1.78
CA ASP A 49 -16.21 -16.28 -3.18
C ASP A 49 -15.83 -14.95 -3.83
N TYR A 50 -15.99 -13.84 -3.11
CA TYR A 50 -15.52 -12.52 -3.57
C TYR A 50 -14.00 -12.48 -3.82
N TYR A 51 -13.19 -12.98 -2.87
CA TYR A 51 -11.74 -13.02 -3.05
C TYR A 51 -11.34 -13.97 -4.19
N LYS A 52 -12.03 -15.10 -4.33
CA LYS A 52 -11.80 -16.04 -5.43
C LYS A 52 -12.07 -15.40 -6.79
N GLU A 53 -13.20 -14.70 -6.92
CA GLU A 53 -13.55 -13.97 -8.15
C GLU A 53 -12.53 -12.87 -8.48
N LEU A 54 -12.06 -12.14 -7.46
CA LEU A 54 -11.04 -11.10 -7.63
C LEU A 54 -9.72 -11.67 -8.15
N VAL A 55 -9.30 -12.81 -7.60
CA VAL A 55 -8.10 -13.55 -8.04
C VAL A 55 -8.27 -13.99 -9.49
N GLU A 56 -9.36 -14.66 -9.84
CA GLU A 56 -9.62 -15.13 -11.21
C GLU A 56 -9.66 -13.98 -12.24
N LYS A 57 -10.29 -12.85 -11.90
CA LYS A 57 -10.31 -11.65 -12.75
C LYS A 57 -8.90 -11.07 -12.92
N SER A 58 -8.12 -11.01 -11.86
CA SER A 58 -6.73 -10.51 -11.91
C SER A 58 -5.84 -11.40 -12.77
N GLU A 59 -5.99 -12.73 -12.69
CA GLU A 59 -5.25 -13.69 -13.52
C GLU A 59 -5.59 -13.54 -15.00
N LYS A 60 -6.88 -13.39 -15.34
CA LYS A 60 -7.32 -13.14 -16.73
C LYS A 60 -6.75 -11.85 -17.30
N ILE A 61 -6.63 -10.80 -16.49
CA ILE A 61 -6.01 -9.54 -16.90
C ILE A 61 -4.51 -9.74 -17.15
N LEU A 62 -3.83 -10.43 -16.23
CA LEU A 62 -2.39 -10.74 -16.37
C LEU A 62 -2.09 -11.64 -17.57
N GLN A 63 -3.01 -12.51 -18.00
CA GLN A 63 -2.85 -13.32 -19.22
C GLN A 63 -3.00 -12.49 -20.49
N LYS A 64 -3.85 -11.45 -20.47
CA LYS A 64 -4.07 -10.57 -21.63
C LYS A 64 -2.98 -9.52 -21.80
N LEU A 65 -2.31 -9.17 -20.72
CA LEU A 65 -1.22 -8.21 -20.74
C LEU A 65 0.10 -8.95 -20.95
N THR A 66 0.73 -8.76 -22.10
CA THR A 66 2.16 -9.06 -22.26
C THR A 66 2.95 -8.00 -21.50
N VAL A 67 3.14 -8.20 -20.19
CA VAL A 67 3.91 -7.27 -19.38
C VAL A 67 5.30 -7.83 -19.16
N ASP A 68 6.31 -7.04 -19.51
CA ASP A 68 7.68 -7.34 -19.15
C ASP A 68 7.85 -7.20 -17.63
N GLU A 69 8.27 -8.30 -17.01
CA GLU A 69 8.48 -8.40 -15.57
C GLU A 69 9.57 -7.43 -15.09
N ALA A 70 10.60 -7.21 -15.92
CA ALA A 70 11.65 -6.26 -15.62
C ALA A 70 11.12 -4.83 -15.62
N GLU A 71 10.30 -4.46 -16.61
CA GLU A 71 9.64 -3.16 -16.68
C GLU A 71 8.71 -2.91 -15.48
N LEU A 72 7.92 -3.90 -15.07
CA LEU A 72 7.09 -3.80 -13.85
C LEU A 72 7.93 -3.52 -12.62
N LEU A 73 9.04 -4.24 -12.45
CA LEU A 73 9.94 -4.04 -11.33
C LEU A 73 10.52 -2.63 -11.36
N GLN A 74 11.01 -2.14 -12.51
CA GLN A 74 11.56 -0.78 -12.62
C GLN A 74 10.53 0.30 -12.27
N ASN A 75 9.24 0.04 -12.54
CA ASN A 75 8.13 0.96 -12.30
C ASN A 75 7.48 0.84 -10.90
N LYS A 76 7.91 -0.12 -10.06
CA LYS A 76 7.43 -0.21 -8.67
C LYS A 76 7.83 1.02 -7.86
N ASP A 77 6.92 1.47 -7.00
CA ASP A 77 7.19 2.55 -6.06
C ASP A 77 7.95 2.03 -4.83
N VAL A 78 8.98 2.77 -4.45
CA VAL A 78 9.83 2.51 -3.30
C VAL A 78 9.99 3.77 -2.47
N VAL A 79 10.23 3.58 -1.17
CA VAL A 79 10.51 4.65 -0.22
C VAL A 79 11.99 4.63 0.12
N VAL A 80 12.64 5.78 -0.05
CA VAL A 80 14.00 6.05 0.41
C VAL A 80 13.93 6.97 1.62
N TYR A 81 14.81 6.73 2.59
CA TYR A 81 14.89 7.51 3.81
C TYR A 81 16.07 8.47 3.77
N THR A 82 15.87 9.71 4.22
CA THR A 82 16.95 10.70 4.32
C THR A 82 17.71 10.65 5.65
N ARG A 83 17.14 9.99 6.68
CA ARG A 83 17.76 9.82 8.00
C ARG A 83 17.43 8.44 8.56
N ASN A 84 18.30 7.93 9.43
CA ASN A 84 18.00 6.73 10.22
C ASN A 84 17.04 7.12 11.35
N ARG A 85 15.91 6.43 11.49
CA ARG A 85 14.93 6.74 12.53
C ARG A 85 14.08 5.52 12.86
N THR A 86 13.59 5.46 14.09
CA THR A 86 12.57 4.50 14.49
C THR A 86 11.20 5.18 14.51
N CYS A 87 10.20 4.55 13.90
CA CYS A 87 8.82 5.01 14.02
C CYS A 87 8.27 4.68 15.41
N GLY A 88 7.92 5.69 16.20
CA GLY A 88 7.35 5.48 17.55
C GLY A 88 5.96 4.83 17.59
N LYS A 89 5.30 4.62 16.43
CA LYS A 89 3.99 3.96 16.35
C LYS A 89 4.08 2.49 15.94
N CYS A 90 4.86 2.19 14.89
CA CYS A 90 5.01 0.83 14.38
C CYS A 90 6.33 0.16 14.77
N ASN A 91 7.18 0.84 15.55
CA ASN A 91 8.50 0.41 16.00
C ASN A 91 9.45 -0.06 14.88
N ARG A 92 9.16 0.32 13.61
CA ARG A 92 10.05 0.03 12.49
C ARG A 92 11.26 0.93 12.53
N ASN A 93 12.43 0.31 12.42
CA ASN A 93 13.70 0.99 12.26
C ASN A 93 14.00 1.12 10.77
N VAL A 94 14.11 2.36 10.29
CA VAL A 94 14.42 2.66 8.89
C VAL A 94 15.84 3.21 8.78
N LYS A 95 16.53 2.83 7.70
CA LYS A 95 17.90 3.28 7.42
C LYS A 95 17.97 3.94 6.06
N VAL A 96 18.85 4.92 5.92
CA VAL A 96 19.10 5.65 4.67
C VAL A 96 19.54 4.70 3.54
N SER A 97 20.36 3.72 3.88
CA SER A 97 20.94 2.78 2.92
C SER A 97 19.98 1.68 2.45
N THR A 98 18.86 1.48 3.15
CA THR A 98 17.92 0.37 2.88
C THR A 98 16.54 0.94 2.52
N PRO A 99 16.27 1.17 1.22
CA PRO A 99 14.92 1.48 0.77
C PRO A 99 13.98 0.30 1.02
N GLU A 100 12.68 0.58 1.01
CA GLU A 100 11.65 -0.46 1.08
C GLU A 100 10.56 -0.22 0.03
N PHE A 101 9.83 -1.27 -0.34
CA PHE A 101 8.68 -1.11 -1.21
C PHE A 101 7.61 -0.30 -0.48
N VAL A 102 6.87 0.52 -1.22
CA VAL A 102 5.80 1.36 -0.65
C VAL A 102 4.76 0.52 0.12
N GLU A 103 4.52 -0.72 -0.31
CA GLU A 103 3.65 -1.72 0.33
C GLU A 103 4.12 -2.13 1.74
N ASP A 104 5.41 -2.01 1.99
CA ASP A 104 6.06 -2.36 3.24
C ASP A 104 6.40 -1.15 4.07
N ALA A 105 6.07 0.06 3.61
CA ALA A 105 6.25 1.27 4.37
C ALA A 105 5.25 1.35 5.54
N CYS A 106 5.47 2.28 6.47
CA CYS A 106 4.54 2.48 7.57
C CYS A 106 3.16 2.88 7.02
N ALA A 107 2.10 2.18 7.48
CA ALA A 107 0.75 2.37 6.97
C ALA A 107 0.21 3.79 7.18
N ASP A 108 0.54 4.44 8.30
CA ASP A 108 0.14 5.82 8.57
C ASP A 108 0.77 6.82 7.58
N SER A 109 2.05 6.63 7.24
CA SER A 109 2.72 7.45 6.22
C SER A 109 2.18 7.19 4.82
N TRP A 110 1.89 5.92 4.50
CA TRP A 110 1.28 5.53 3.23
C TRP A 110 -0.08 6.21 3.04
N ARG A 111 -0.93 6.16 4.07
CA ARG A 111 -2.26 6.80 4.05
C ARG A 111 -2.18 8.29 3.84
N TYR A 112 -1.27 8.97 4.53
CA TYR A 112 -1.09 10.40 4.37
C TYR A 112 -0.60 10.76 2.96
N PHE A 113 0.38 10.03 2.43
CA PHE A 113 0.91 10.27 1.09
C PHE A 113 -0.17 10.15 0.00
N HIS A 114 -1.07 9.18 0.11
CA HIS A 114 -2.17 8.98 -0.83
C HIS A 114 -3.45 9.75 -0.48
N ASN A 115 -3.37 10.78 0.39
CA ASN A 115 -4.49 11.63 0.79
C ASN A 115 -5.68 10.89 1.45
N PHE A 116 -5.44 9.71 2.03
CA PHE A 116 -6.42 9.01 2.87
C PHE A 116 -6.39 9.49 4.33
N SER A 117 -5.45 10.36 4.71
CA SER A 117 -5.39 10.98 6.02
C SER A 117 -5.06 12.47 5.88
N TYR A 118 -5.69 13.31 6.70
CA TYR A 118 -5.45 14.75 6.72
C TYR A 118 -4.22 15.16 7.55
N VAL A 119 -3.71 14.25 8.39
CA VAL A 119 -2.60 14.54 9.31
C VAL A 119 -1.48 13.51 9.12
N PRO A 120 -0.20 13.95 9.02
CA PRO A 120 0.94 13.04 8.92
C PRO A 120 1.17 12.37 10.28
N ASN A 121 0.46 11.27 10.48
CA ASN A 121 0.43 10.50 11.72
C ASN A 121 1.73 9.71 11.98
N CYS A 122 2.62 9.62 10.98
CA CYS A 122 3.88 8.89 11.06
C CYS A 122 5.07 9.88 11.14
N PRO A 123 5.94 9.78 12.17
CA PRO A 123 7.12 10.64 12.30
C PRO A 123 8.18 10.38 11.21
N LEU A 124 8.04 9.32 10.43
CA LEU A 124 8.90 9.04 9.28
C LEU A 124 8.50 9.85 8.05
N PHE A 125 7.26 10.35 7.95
CA PHE A 125 6.77 10.97 6.72
C PHE A 125 7.68 12.10 6.21
N GLY A 126 8.12 13.00 7.09
CA GLY A 126 9.00 14.13 6.71
C GLY A 126 10.40 13.72 6.23
N ILE A 127 10.81 12.46 6.42
CA ILE A 127 12.11 11.94 5.97
C ILE A 127 11.98 10.90 4.84
N MET A 128 10.75 10.58 4.43
CA MET A 128 10.44 9.65 3.35
C MET A 128 10.47 10.34 1.99
N LYS A 129 11.10 9.70 1.01
CA LYS A 129 11.07 10.12 -0.40
C LYS A 129 10.58 8.97 -1.25
N PHE A 130 9.50 9.20 -1.99
CA PHE A 130 8.96 8.23 -2.93
C PHE A 130 9.71 8.33 -4.25
N VAL A 131 10.25 7.21 -4.71
CA VAL A 131 10.93 7.10 -6.00
C VAL A 131 10.52 5.80 -6.69
N LYS A 132 10.80 5.69 -7.98
CA LYS A 132 10.66 4.43 -8.71
C LYS A 132 11.87 3.54 -8.45
N TYR A 133 11.67 2.23 -8.38
CA TYR A 133 12.75 1.25 -8.22
C TYR A 133 13.87 1.49 -9.23
N GLY A 134 13.53 1.81 -10.48
CA GLY A 134 14.51 2.09 -11.53
C GLY A 134 15.45 3.25 -11.23
N LYS A 135 15.04 4.20 -10.38
CA LYS A 135 15.84 5.36 -9.96
C LYS A 135 16.73 5.08 -8.74
N LEU A 136 16.66 3.89 -8.14
CA LEU A 136 17.55 3.50 -7.05
C LEU A 136 18.99 3.29 -7.55
N ARG A 137 19.97 3.57 -6.67
CA ARG A 137 21.37 3.20 -6.91
C ARG A 137 21.53 1.68 -6.86
N THR A 138 22.59 1.15 -7.49
CA THR A 138 22.86 -0.29 -7.53
C THR A 138 22.93 -0.90 -6.11
N GLU A 139 23.63 -0.26 -5.18
CA GLU A 139 23.73 -0.68 -3.77
C GLU A 139 22.34 -0.78 -3.09
N GLN A 140 21.48 0.19 -3.38
CA GLN A 140 20.12 0.24 -2.86
C GLN A 140 19.24 -0.86 -3.46
N LYS A 141 19.39 -1.16 -4.77
CA LYS A 141 18.68 -2.26 -5.45
C LYS A 141 19.03 -3.61 -4.85
N VAL A 142 20.32 -3.86 -4.56
CA VAL A 142 20.76 -5.10 -3.88
C VAL A 142 20.10 -5.22 -2.50
N SER A 143 20.10 -4.14 -1.72
CA SER A 143 19.56 -4.18 -0.35
C SER A 143 18.06 -4.47 -0.24
N ILE A 144 17.28 -4.18 -1.29
CA ILE A 144 15.83 -4.41 -1.33
C ILE A 144 15.48 -5.71 -2.08
N SER A 145 16.37 -6.23 -2.96
CA SER A 145 16.17 -7.49 -3.69
C SER A 145 16.47 -8.74 -2.87
N ASP A 146 17.27 -8.64 -1.81
CA ASP A 146 17.63 -9.77 -0.93
C ASP A 146 16.50 -10.16 0.05
N ARG A 147 15.25 -9.80 -0.26
CA ARG A 147 14.04 -10.06 0.54
C ARG A 147 12.99 -10.80 -0.25
#